data_AF-A0A920JIU9-F1
#
_entry.id   AF-A0A920JIU9-F1
#
_cell.length_a   1.000
_cell.length_b   1.000
_cell.length_c   1.000
_cell.angle_alpha   90.00
_cell.angle_beta   90.00
_cell.angle_gamma   90.00
#
_symmetry.space_group_name_H-M   'P 1'
#
loop_
_entity.id
_entity.type
_entity.pdbx_description
1 polymer ?
#
loop_
_entity_poly.entity_id
_entity_poly.type
_entity_poly.pdbx_seq_one_letter_code
_entity_poly.pdbx_strand_id
1 'polypeptide(L)'
;MEADEAPAGEMTVVLGSGWPGVLIHEAIGHGLEGDFNRKKTSAFSGLMGEMVASPVCTIVDDGTIPDARGSLNIDDEGNPTESTVLIENGKLCNYMQDNLNAKLMNTKSTGNGRRNHILLRPFRE
;
A
#
# COMPACT_ATOMS: atom_id res chain seq x y z
N MET A 1 -33.42 -2.24 10.96
CA MET A 1 -33.57 -1.39 9.77
C MET A 1 -34.19 -0.09 10.25
N GLU A 2 -33.39 0.73 10.91
CA GLU A 2 -33.78 2.03 11.48
C GLU A 2 -32.59 2.95 11.26
N ALA A 3 -32.44 3.45 10.05
CA ALA A 3 -31.40 4.42 9.71
C ALA A 3 -32.10 5.65 9.14
N ASP A 4 -31.86 6.80 9.79
CA ASP A 4 -32.30 8.11 9.30
C ASP A 4 -31.34 8.61 8.21
N GLU A 5 -31.70 9.73 7.57
CA GLU A 5 -30.86 10.37 6.56
C GLU A 5 -29.51 10.79 7.16
N ALA A 6 -28.42 10.46 6.46
CA ALA A 6 -27.09 10.88 6.86
C ALA A 6 -26.92 12.40 6.63
N PRO A 7 -26.29 13.13 7.57
CA PRO A 7 -25.99 14.54 7.36
C PRO A 7 -25.04 14.75 6.17
N ALA A 8 -25.20 15.87 5.46
CA ALA A 8 -24.35 16.26 4.34
C ALA A 8 -23.36 17.38 4.74
N GLY A 9 -22.16 17.34 4.16
CA GLY A 9 -21.11 18.34 4.36
C GLY A 9 -19.85 17.78 5.02
N GLU A 10 -18.86 18.65 5.22
CA GLU A 10 -17.64 18.29 5.95
C GLU A 10 -17.95 18.06 7.43
N MET A 11 -17.51 16.93 7.96
CA MET A 11 -17.68 16.57 9.36
C MET A 11 -16.55 15.67 9.84
N THR A 12 -16.37 15.59 11.15
CA THR A 12 -15.45 14.62 11.75
C THR A 12 -16.04 13.22 11.67
N VAL A 13 -15.28 12.29 11.09
CA VAL A 13 -15.67 10.89 10.96
C VAL A 13 -14.76 10.03 11.83
N VAL A 14 -15.36 9.18 12.66
CA VAL A 14 -14.64 8.16 13.43
C VAL A 14 -14.81 6.83 12.73
N LEU A 15 -13.70 6.25 12.27
CA LEU A 15 -13.70 4.94 11.64
C LEU A 15 -13.45 3.85 12.69
N GLY A 16 -14.27 2.81 12.66
CA GLY A 16 -14.02 1.60 13.46
C GLY A 16 -12.75 0.88 12.98
N SER A 17 -12.19 0.03 13.84
CA SER A 17 -11.08 -0.85 13.47
C SER A 17 -11.51 -1.91 12.44
N GLY A 18 -10.55 -2.44 11.68
CA GLY A 18 -10.76 -3.55 10.74
C GLY A 18 -11.09 -3.06 9.33
N TRP A 19 -12.22 -3.51 8.76
CA TRP A 19 -12.60 -3.25 7.37
C TRP A 19 -12.66 -1.76 6.96
N PRO A 20 -13.03 -0.80 7.82
CA PRO A 20 -12.94 0.63 7.48
C PRO A 20 -11.52 1.09 7.10
N GLY A 21 -10.48 0.27 7.35
CA GLY A 21 -9.14 0.42 6.81
C GLY A 21 -9.04 0.41 5.28
N VAL A 22 -10.13 0.11 4.56
CA VAL A 22 -10.24 0.34 3.11
C VAL A 22 -9.87 1.78 2.74
N LEU A 23 -10.15 2.77 3.61
CA LEU A 23 -9.71 4.14 3.38
C LEU A 23 -8.18 4.23 3.17
N ILE A 24 -7.41 3.45 3.92
CA ILE A 24 -5.94 3.43 3.82
C ILE A 24 -5.51 2.75 2.51
N HIS A 25 -6.20 1.70 2.10
CA HIS A 25 -5.94 1.02 0.83
C HIS A 25 -6.08 1.97 -0.36
N GLU A 26 -7.19 2.72 -0.41
CA GLU A 26 -7.49 3.63 -1.50
C GLU A 26 -6.65 4.92 -1.44
N ALA A 27 -6.59 5.56 -0.26
CA ALA A 27 -5.96 6.87 -0.13
C ALA A 27 -4.43 6.82 -0.23
N ILE A 28 -3.83 5.69 0.14
CA ILE A 28 -2.37 5.57 0.30
C ILE A 28 -1.86 4.32 -0.40
N GLY A 29 -2.47 3.16 -0.18
CA GLY A 29 -1.99 1.86 -0.67
C GLY A 29 -1.59 1.89 -2.14
N HIS A 30 -2.55 2.12 -3.04
CA HIS A 30 -2.27 2.22 -4.48
C HIS A 30 -1.29 3.35 -4.83
N GLY A 31 -1.40 4.50 -4.14
CA GLY A 31 -0.49 5.61 -4.34
C GLY A 31 0.98 5.30 -4.04
N LEU A 32 1.27 4.28 -3.24
CA LEU A 32 2.62 3.85 -2.85
C LEU A 32 3.13 2.64 -3.64
N GLU A 33 2.46 2.26 -4.71
CA GLU A 33 2.95 1.26 -5.65
C GLU A 33 4.11 1.81 -6.50
N GLY A 34 5.17 1.01 -6.63
CA GLY A 34 6.43 1.43 -7.24
C GLY A 34 6.31 1.81 -8.71
N ASP A 35 5.35 1.26 -9.44
CA ASP A 35 5.18 1.54 -10.86
C ASP A 35 4.62 2.96 -11.12
N PHE A 36 3.64 3.42 -10.35
CA PHE A 36 3.11 4.79 -10.42
C PHE A 36 4.15 5.82 -9.97
N ASN A 37 4.91 5.51 -8.91
CA ASN A 37 5.96 6.39 -8.40
C ASN A 37 7.15 6.49 -9.38
N ARG A 38 7.53 5.38 -10.01
CA ARG A 38 8.53 5.36 -11.09
C ARG A 38 8.06 6.18 -12.30
N LYS A 39 6.80 6.01 -12.72
CA LYS A 39 6.19 6.76 -13.84
C LYS A 39 5.91 8.22 -13.51
N LYS A 40 6.06 8.63 -12.24
CA LYS A 40 5.73 9.97 -11.73
C LYS A 40 4.26 10.35 -11.90
N THR A 41 3.37 9.35 -11.86
CA THR A 41 1.92 9.55 -11.98
C THR A 41 1.21 9.48 -10.63
N SER A 42 1.88 9.00 -9.58
CA SER A 42 1.37 9.03 -8.21
C SER A 42 1.54 10.43 -7.60
N ALA A 43 0.58 10.85 -6.77
CA ALA A 43 0.69 12.04 -5.93
C ALA A 43 1.87 11.97 -4.93
N PHE A 44 2.37 10.76 -4.63
CA PHE A 44 3.49 10.52 -3.72
C PHE A 44 4.86 10.54 -4.40
N SER A 45 4.89 10.72 -5.73
CA SER A 45 6.14 10.65 -6.50
C SER A 45 7.13 11.72 -6.06
N GLY A 46 8.30 11.30 -5.60
CA GLY A 46 9.38 12.22 -5.17
C GLY A 46 9.21 12.78 -3.76
N LEU A 47 8.23 12.30 -2.98
CA LEU A 47 8.02 12.70 -1.59
C LEU A 47 8.74 11.78 -0.59
N MET A 48 9.75 11.02 -1.03
CA MET A 48 10.46 10.09 -0.16
C MET A 48 11.15 10.85 0.98
N GLY A 49 10.85 10.47 2.23
CA GLY A 49 11.32 11.14 3.44
C GLY A 49 10.47 12.33 3.91
N GLU A 50 9.49 12.77 3.11
CA GLU A 50 8.61 13.88 3.42
C GLU A 50 7.42 13.47 4.29
N MET A 51 6.84 14.46 4.97
CA MET A 51 5.60 14.28 5.73
C MET A 51 4.41 14.15 4.77
N VAL A 52 3.79 12.97 4.74
CA VAL A 52 2.64 12.66 3.87
C VAL A 52 1.37 12.28 4.66
N ALA A 53 1.50 12.07 5.97
CA ALA A 53 0.39 11.81 6.89
C ALA A 53 0.64 12.46 8.25
N SER A 54 -0.35 12.37 9.15
CA SER A 54 -0.21 12.84 10.54
C SER A 54 0.95 12.11 11.25
N PRO A 55 1.72 12.78 12.13
CA PRO A 55 2.84 12.15 12.85
C PRO A 55 2.47 10.93 13.70
N VAL A 56 1.19 10.74 14.02
CA VAL A 56 0.70 9.57 14.78
C VAL A 56 0.44 8.35 13.89
N CYS A 57 0.56 8.48 12.57
CA CYS A 57 0.25 7.42 11.61
C CYS A 57 1.51 6.65 11.20
N THR A 58 1.49 5.34 11.38
CA THR A 58 2.43 4.39 10.79
C THR A 58 1.65 3.36 9.99
N ILE A 59 2.02 3.17 8.73
CA ILE A 59 1.31 2.30 7.78
C ILE A 59 2.31 1.27 7.24
N VAL A 60 1.90 0.01 7.34
CA VAL A 60 2.70 -1.16 6.97
C VAL A 60 1.90 -2.02 5.99
N ASP A 61 2.56 -2.48 4.93
CA ASP A 61 2.06 -3.57 4.09
C ASP A 61 2.76 -4.86 4.56
N ASP A 62 1.97 -5.79 5.12
CA ASP A 62 2.53 -6.99 5.76
C ASP A 62 2.01 -8.27 5.11
N GLY A 63 2.85 -8.86 4.26
CA GLY A 63 2.56 -10.15 3.61
C GLY A 63 2.87 -11.37 4.48
N THR A 64 3.38 -11.18 5.70
CA THR A 64 3.93 -12.26 6.56
C THR A 64 2.95 -12.75 7.64
N ILE A 65 1.78 -12.12 7.78
CA ILE A 65 0.77 -12.47 8.79
C ILE A 65 0.23 -13.89 8.55
N PRO A 66 0.37 -14.83 9.51
CA PRO A 66 -0.15 -16.18 9.36
C PRO A 66 -1.67 -16.20 9.14
N ASP A 67 -2.12 -17.06 8.22
CA ASP A 67 -3.53 -17.31 7.88
C ASP A 67 -4.33 -16.09 7.39
N ALA A 68 -3.69 -14.95 7.18
CA ALA A 68 -4.34 -13.77 6.62
C ALA A 68 -4.58 -13.94 5.12
N ARG A 69 -5.78 -13.57 4.66
CA ARG A 69 -6.19 -13.68 3.24
C ARG A 69 -5.23 -12.97 2.28
N GLY A 70 -4.61 -11.87 2.71
CA GLY A 70 -3.70 -11.07 1.90
C GLY A 70 -2.26 -11.56 1.86
N SER A 71 -1.90 -12.50 2.74
CA SER A 71 -0.52 -12.96 2.93
C SER A 71 -0.12 -14.07 1.96
N LEU A 72 1.17 -14.12 1.64
CA LEU A 72 1.77 -15.11 0.76
C LEU A 72 3.11 -15.54 1.36
N ASN A 73 3.56 -16.79 1.13
CA ASN A 73 4.92 -17.17 1.51
C ASN A 73 5.96 -16.60 0.54
N ILE A 74 5.60 -16.56 -0.74
CA ILE A 74 6.36 -15.97 -1.83
C ILE A 74 5.40 -15.21 -2.74
N ASP A 75 5.84 -14.09 -3.30
CA ASP A 75 5.13 -13.40 -4.36
C ASP A 75 5.17 -14.20 -5.68
N ASP A 76 4.45 -13.73 -6.70
CA ASP A 76 4.37 -14.41 -7.99
C ASP A 76 5.64 -14.24 -8.83
N GLU A 77 6.68 -13.61 -8.30
CA GLU A 77 8.02 -13.49 -8.89
C GLU A 77 9.07 -14.33 -8.15
N GLY A 78 8.67 -15.02 -7.07
CA GLY A 78 9.54 -15.89 -6.28
C GLY A 78 10.28 -15.20 -5.14
N ASN A 79 9.90 -13.96 -4.78
CA ASN A 79 10.47 -13.26 -3.63
C ASN A 79 9.67 -13.62 -2.36
N PRO A 80 10.32 -13.87 -1.21
CA PRO A 80 9.62 -13.93 0.07
C PRO A 80 8.82 -12.64 0.31
N THR A 81 7.64 -12.75 0.92
CA THR A 81 6.91 -11.56 1.37
C THR A 81 7.60 -10.94 2.59
N GLU A 82 7.40 -9.64 2.74
CA GLU A 82 8.01 -8.87 3.83
C GLU A 82 6.95 -8.04 4.57
N SER A 83 7.32 -7.58 5.77
CA SER A 83 6.59 -6.55 6.50
C SER A 83 7.23 -5.20 6.18
N THR A 84 6.65 -4.48 5.22
CA THR A 84 7.23 -3.26 4.65
C THR A 84 6.58 -2.03 5.28
N VAL A 85 7.36 -1.28 6.05
CA VAL A 85 6.92 0.03 6.56
C VAL A 85 6.90 1.04 5.42
N LEU A 86 5.70 1.46 5.02
CA LEU A 86 5.48 2.43 3.95
C LEU A 86 5.54 3.86 4.48
N ILE A 87 4.86 4.10 5.61
CA ILE A 87 4.86 5.39 6.30
C ILE A 87 5.22 5.15 7.76
N GLU A 88 6.19 5.88 8.29
CA GLU A 88 6.59 5.83 9.69
C GLU A 88 6.43 7.21 10.33
N ASN A 89 5.61 7.31 11.38
CA ASN A 89 5.34 8.57 12.08
C ASN A 89 5.01 9.73 11.12
N GLY A 90 4.17 9.45 10.13
CA GLY A 90 3.73 10.40 9.10
C GLY A 90 4.70 10.61 7.93
N LYS A 91 5.93 10.07 7.97
CA LYS A 91 6.92 10.20 6.90
C LYS A 91 6.87 9.05 5.92
N LEU A 92 6.95 9.35 4.63
CA LEU A 92 7.07 8.33 3.58
C LEU A 92 8.45 7.68 3.62
N CYS A 93 8.49 6.36 3.82
CA CYS A 93 9.72 5.60 4.01
C CYS A 93 10.04 4.66 2.84
N ASN A 94 9.02 4.04 2.23
CA ASN A 94 9.19 3.06 1.16
C ASN A 94 8.03 3.06 0.18
N TYR A 95 8.25 2.38 -0.95
CA TYR A 95 7.21 1.97 -1.90
C TYR A 95 7.15 0.45 -1.96
N MET A 96 6.00 -0.07 -2.40
CA MET A 96 5.83 -1.49 -2.68
C MET A 96 6.37 -1.79 -4.07
N GLN A 97 7.26 -2.77 -4.17
CA GLN A 97 8.05 -3.03 -5.38
C GLN A 97 7.88 -4.46 -5.89
N ASP A 98 7.76 -4.57 -7.21
CA ASP A 98 8.08 -5.78 -7.96
C ASP A 98 9.56 -5.72 -8.41
N ASN A 99 10.07 -6.80 -8.99
CA ASN A 99 11.46 -6.89 -9.45
C ASN A 99 11.79 -5.86 -10.55
N LEU A 100 10.84 -5.53 -11.41
CA LEU A 100 11.04 -4.59 -12.51
C LEU A 100 11.25 -3.16 -11.98
N ASN A 101 10.33 -2.69 -11.15
CA ASN A 101 10.36 -1.34 -10.60
C ASN A 101 11.47 -1.20 -9.56
N ALA A 102 11.74 -2.23 -8.76
CA ALA A 102 12.89 -2.27 -7.87
C ALA A 102 14.19 -1.98 -8.64
N LYS A 103 14.41 -2.71 -9.75
CA LYS A 103 15.59 -2.53 -10.60
C LYS A 103 15.66 -1.14 -11.23
N LEU A 104 14.54 -0.61 -11.72
CA LEU A 104 14.49 0.71 -12.38
C LEU A 104 14.65 1.87 -11.38
N MET A 105 14.25 1.68 -10.13
CA MET A 105 14.37 2.67 -9.06
C MET A 105 15.62 2.45 -8.19
N ASN A 106 16.50 1.51 -8.56
CA ASN A 106 17.72 1.15 -7.84
C ASN A 106 17.46 0.80 -6.35
N THR A 107 16.40 0.03 -6.11
CA THR A 107 16.01 -0.51 -4.80
C THR A 107 15.84 -2.03 -4.87
N LYS A 108 15.33 -2.65 -3.80
CA LYS A 108 15.05 -4.09 -3.71
C LYS A 108 13.56 -4.37 -3.91
N SER A 109 13.23 -5.60 -4.31
CA SER A 109 11.85 -6.11 -4.23
C SER A 109 11.43 -6.15 -2.75
N THR A 110 10.16 -5.88 -2.50
CA THR A 110 9.54 -5.94 -1.17
C THR A 110 8.55 -7.10 -1.05
N GLY A 111 8.62 -8.06 -2.00
CA GLY A 111 7.72 -9.21 -2.04
C GLY A 111 6.29 -8.85 -2.46
N ASN A 112 6.14 -7.85 -3.33
CA ASN A 112 4.84 -7.36 -3.78
C ASN A 112 4.56 -7.61 -5.27
N GLY A 113 5.38 -8.39 -5.97
CA GLY A 113 5.16 -8.75 -7.37
C GLY A 113 4.06 -9.80 -7.52
N ARG A 114 2.79 -9.37 -7.59
CA ARG A 114 1.63 -10.26 -7.71
C ARG A 114 1.12 -10.36 -9.14
N ARG A 115 0.36 -11.40 -9.47
CA ARG A 115 -0.36 -11.51 -10.76
C ARG A 115 -1.72 -12.17 -10.60
N ASN A 116 -2.69 -11.69 -11.35
CA ASN A 116 -4.05 -12.26 -11.35
C ASN A 116 -4.14 -13.62 -12.06
N HIS A 117 -3.27 -13.87 -13.04
CA HIS A 117 -3.28 -15.10 -13.82
C HIS A 117 -1.92 -15.37 -14.45
N ILE A 118 -1.61 -16.65 -14.75
CA ILE A 118 -0.31 -17.05 -15.32
C ILE A 118 0.01 -16.39 -16.68
N LEU A 119 -1.04 -16.04 -17.43
CA LEU A 119 -0.92 -15.38 -18.73
C LEU A 119 -0.71 -13.85 -18.62
N LEU A 120 -0.83 -13.29 -17.43
CA LEU A 120 -0.67 -11.87 -17.17
C LEU A 120 0.71 -11.60 -16.56
N ARG A 121 1.22 -10.39 -16.82
CA ARG A 121 2.45 -9.93 -16.18
C ARG A 121 2.20 -9.69 -14.70
N PRO A 122 3.21 -9.88 -13.84
CA PRO A 122 3.14 -9.40 -12.49
C PRO A 122 3.06 -7.86 -12.45
N PHE A 123 2.15 -7.36 -11.65
CA PHE A 123 1.93 -5.98 -11.22
C PHE A 123 0.98 -6.05 -10.00
N ARG A 124 0.95 -5.04 -9.13
CA ARG A 124 0.06 -5.11 -7.95
C ARG A 124 -1.38 -4.74 -8.30
N GLU A 125 -2.29 -5.68 -8.03
CA GLU A 125 -3.69 -5.50 -7.59
C GLU A 125 -3.96 -6.54 -6.49
#